data_AF-A0A7S1AST7-F1
#
_entry.id   AF-A0A7S1AST7-F1
#
_cell.length_a   1.000
_cell.length_b   1.000
_cell.length_c   1.000
_cell.angle_alpha   90.00
_cell.angle_beta   90.00
_cell.angle_gamma   90.00
#
_symmetry.space_group_name_H-M   'P 1'
#
loop_
_entity.id
_entity.type
_entity.pdbx_description
1 polymer ?
#
loop_
_entity_poly.entity_id
_entity_poly.type
_entity_poly.pdbx_seq_one_letter_code
_entity_poly.pdbx_strand_id
1 'polypeptide(L)'
;SSHFVQGPLDTPRAMTLDFFVVPLTFFLCALLFLASCFLGGSVNTSCSRVSLTHHALAMVGGVYVHWLYRDQVNLSAAFGATELFPLARTLQHFNLGYFFYDTMHVAVWDRFWYVHHIVAIAGFATSEIAGVFALANGVNTWITELGSIMYQVHLLVKSRASYTFFVLMYTLSRVYFAYWSISVLTQAWTALHDPEWGVRYPIWAPFCAGSLQVSLLGINSMFALKHLKKLGKQYAGTKKKEH
;
A
#
# COMPACT_ATOMS: atom_id res chain seq x y z
N SER A 1 9.13 18.46 28.32
CA SER A 1 10.52 18.44 27.84
C SER A 1 10.57 17.62 26.57
N SER A 2 10.51 18.30 25.42
CA SER A 2 10.45 17.72 24.08
C SER A 2 11.86 17.41 23.57
N HIS A 3 12.28 16.16 23.69
CA HIS A 3 13.38 15.65 22.87
C HIS A 3 12.83 15.27 21.51
N PHE A 4 12.58 16.27 20.64
CA PHE A 4 12.49 16.02 19.21
C PHE A 4 13.84 16.33 18.60
N VAL A 5 14.54 15.27 18.20
CA VAL A 5 15.78 15.35 17.45
C VAL A 5 15.43 15.93 16.08
N GLN A 6 15.74 17.21 15.86
CA GLN A 6 15.95 17.72 14.51
C GLN A 6 17.06 16.86 13.90
N GLY A 7 16.71 16.05 12.90
CA GLY A 7 17.70 15.38 12.07
C GLY A 7 18.61 16.46 11.46
N PRO A 8 19.94 16.24 11.41
CA PRO A 8 20.84 17.20 10.79
C PRO A 8 20.49 17.35 9.30
N LEU A 9 20.46 18.60 8.82
CA LEU A 9 20.33 19.02 7.41
C LEU A 9 21.46 18.51 6.49
N ASP A 10 22.25 17.53 6.93
CA ASP A 10 23.45 17.02 6.29
C ASP A 10 23.31 15.54 5.92
N THR A 11 22.44 15.17 4.97
CA THR A 11 22.63 13.90 4.23
C THR A 11 22.25 13.95 2.74
N PRO A 12 23.00 14.68 1.90
CA PRO A 12 22.90 14.55 0.44
C PRO A 12 23.12 13.09 -0.04
N ARG A 13 23.92 12.29 0.69
CA ARG A 13 24.25 10.90 0.34
C ARG A 13 23.15 9.88 0.64
N ALA A 14 22.39 10.05 1.72
CA ALA A 14 21.29 9.14 2.04
C ALA A 14 20.13 9.33 1.06
N MET A 15 19.86 10.59 0.67
CA MET A 15 18.88 10.92 -0.37
C MET A 15 19.21 10.25 -1.71
N THR A 16 20.47 10.25 -2.15
CA THR A 16 20.82 9.66 -3.45
C THR A 16 20.58 8.15 -3.53
N LEU A 17 20.80 7.39 -2.44
CA LEU A 17 20.71 5.92 -2.49
C LEU A 17 19.25 5.44 -2.57
N ASP A 18 18.33 6.11 -1.87
CA ASP A 18 16.90 5.73 -1.86
C ASP A 18 16.23 6.00 -3.21
N PHE A 19 16.60 7.08 -3.90
CA PHE A 19 16.06 7.36 -5.24
C PHE A 19 16.48 6.31 -6.28
N PHE A 20 17.63 5.65 -6.12
CA PHE A 20 18.04 4.55 -7.02
C PHE A 20 17.15 3.31 -6.88
N VAL A 21 16.39 3.17 -5.79
CA VAL A 21 15.48 2.04 -5.57
C VAL A 21 14.33 2.07 -6.58
N VAL A 22 13.91 3.25 -7.04
CA VAL A 22 12.85 3.39 -8.06
C VAL A 22 13.26 2.77 -9.40
N PRO A 23 14.34 3.23 -10.09
CA PRO A 23 14.77 2.60 -11.33
C PRO A 23 15.18 1.15 -11.11
N LEU A 24 15.83 0.80 -9.99
CA LEU A 24 16.20 -0.59 -9.70
C LEU A 24 14.97 -1.50 -9.67
N THR A 25 13.92 -1.10 -8.96
CA THR A 25 12.70 -1.91 -8.87
C THR A 25 11.98 -2.01 -10.20
N PHE A 26 11.89 -0.90 -10.94
CA PHE A 26 11.39 -0.89 -12.32
C PHE A 26 12.13 -1.90 -13.19
N PHE A 27 13.47 -1.87 -13.18
CA PHE A 27 14.30 -2.77 -13.97
C PHE A 27 14.14 -4.23 -13.54
N LEU A 28 14.09 -4.52 -12.24
CA LEU A 28 13.88 -5.87 -11.73
C LEU A 28 12.52 -6.43 -12.15
N CYS A 29 11.46 -5.63 -12.09
CA CYS A 29 10.14 -6.01 -12.59
C CYS A 29 10.15 -6.28 -14.11
N ALA A 30 10.81 -5.42 -14.89
CA ALA A 30 10.97 -5.61 -16.33
C ALA A 30 11.78 -6.87 -16.68
N LEU A 31 12.86 -7.14 -15.96
CA LEU A 31 13.67 -8.35 -16.15
C LEU A 31 12.87 -9.61 -15.80
N LEU A 32 12.11 -9.58 -14.71
CA LEU A 32 11.26 -10.70 -14.31
C LEU A 32 10.15 -10.97 -15.35
N PHE A 33 9.57 -9.91 -15.93
CA PHE A 33 8.62 -10.02 -17.04
C PHE A 33 9.27 -10.69 -18.26
N LEU A 34 10.41 -10.16 -18.71
CA LEU A 34 11.13 -10.67 -19.87
C LEU A 34 11.57 -12.13 -19.66
N ALA A 35 12.09 -12.47 -18.48
CA ALA A 35 12.44 -13.84 -18.12
C ALA A 35 11.22 -14.77 -18.16
N SER A 36 10.08 -14.34 -17.62
CA SER A 36 8.84 -15.14 -17.67
C SER A 36 8.36 -15.35 -19.11
N CYS A 37 8.44 -14.33 -19.97
CA CYS A 37 8.11 -14.45 -21.39
C CYS A 37 9.08 -15.38 -22.13
N PHE A 38 10.38 -15.28 -21.86
CA PHE A 38 11.41 -16.14 -22.44
C PHE A 38 11.22 -17.62 -22.06
N LEU A 39 10.73 -17.88 -20.85
CA LEU A 39 10.36 -19.22 -20.38
C LEU A 39 8.97 -19.68 -20.88
N GLY A 40 8.42 -19.03 -21.92
CA GLY A 40 7.17 -19.42 -22.58
C GLY A 40 5.89 -18.90 -21.92
N GLY A 41 5.98 -17.98 -20.96
CA GLY A 41 4.82 -17.31 -20.37
C GLY A 41 4.13 -16.37 -21.36
N SER A 42 2.80 -16.41 -21.43
CA SER A 42 2.03 -15.38 -22.14
C SER A 42 2.20 -14.02 -21.45
N VAL A 43 1.94 -12.90 -22.16
CA VAL A 43 1.99 -11.54 -21.59
C VAL A 43 1.19 -11.46 -20.28
N ASN A 44 -0.06 -11.93 -20.28
CA ASN A 44 -0.93 -11.91 -19.10
C ASN A 44 -0.37 -12.74 -17.93
N THR A 45 0.18 -13.92 -18.23
CA THR A 45 0.80 -14.79 -17.21
C THR A 45 2.05 -14.14 -16.63
N SER A 46 2.90 -13.54 -17.47
CA SER A 46 4.12 -12.86 -17.06
C SER A 46 3.80 -11.63 -16.21
N CYS A 47 2.83 -10.79 -16.61
CA CYS A 47 2.35 -9.67 -15.79
C CYS A 47 1.86 -10.16 -14.42
N SER A 48 1.04 -11.20 -14.39
CA SER A 48 0.49 -11.75 -13.13
C SER A 48 1.59 -12.27 -12.20
N ARG A 49 2.65 -12.89 -12.74
CA ARG A 49 3.80 -13.35 -11.95
C ARG A 49 4.61 -12.19 -11.37
N VAL A 50 4.85 -11.15 -12.16
CA VAL A 50 5.57 -9.94 -11.69
C VAL A 50 4.78 -9.24 -10.61
N SER A 51 3.48 -8.98 -10.84
CA SER A 51 2.57 -8.40 -9.86
C SER A 51 2.55 -9.22 -8.57
N LEU A 52 2.34 -10.54 -8.65
CA LEU A 52 2.34 -11.41 -7.47
C LEU A 52 3.65 -11.36 -6.69
N THR A 53 4.79 -11.38 -7.39
CA THR A 53 6.12 -11.32 -6.76
C THR A 53 6.32 -9.97 -6.07
N HIS A 54 5.97 -8.87 -6.73
CA HIS A 54 6.07 -7.54 -6.14
C HIS A 54 5.19 -7.41 -4.90
N HIS A 55 3.90 -7.76 -5.00
CA HIS A 55 2.95 -7.68 -3.90
C HIS A 55 3.40 -8.54 -2.69
N ALA A 56 3.95 -9.73 -2.93
CA ALA A 56 4.51 -10.57 -1.87
C ALA A 56 5.70 -9.92 -1.16
N LEU A 57 6.66 -9.37 -1.93
CA LEU A 57 7.83 -8.69 -1.39
C LEU A 57 7.43 -7.39 -0.66
N ALA A 58 6.52 -6.61 -1.23
CA ALA A 58 5.97 -5.39 -0.64
C ALA A 58 5.22 -5.68 0.67
N MET A 59 4.45 -6.77 0.74
CA MET A 59 3.78 -7.21 1.97
C MET A 59 4.80 -7.55 3.05
N VAL A 60 5.80 -8.38 2.75
CA VAL A 60 6.83 -8.79 3.71
C VAL A 60 7.62 -7.57 4.18
N GLY A 61 8.02 -6.68 3.26
CA GLY A 61 8.69 -5.44 3.58
C GLY A 61 7.85 -4.53 4.46
N GLY A 62 6.55 -4.38 4.18
CA GLY A 62 5.64 -3.56 4.98
C GLY A 62 5.39 -4.12 6.37
N VAL A 63 5.27 -5.45 6.52
CA VAL A 63 5.20 -6.10 7.84
C VAL A 63 6.48 -5.87 8.63
N TYR A 64 7.64 -6.00 7.99
CA TYR A 64 8.93 -5.77 8.63
C TYR A 64 9.10 -4.31 9.08
N VAL A 65 8.79 -3.34 8.21
CA VAL A 65 8.79 -1.91 8.53
C VAL A 65 7.85 -1.59 9.69
N HIS A 66 6.62 -2.12 9.66
CA HIS A 66 5.67 -1.95 10.74
C HIS A 66 6.22 -2.49 12.05
N TRP A 67 6.73 -3.72 12.08
CA TRP A 67 7.28 -4.32 13.30
C TRP A 67 8.49 -3.55 13.86
N LEU A 68 9.38 -3.10 12.97
CA LEU A 68 10.59 -2.36 13.33
C LEU A 68 10.25 -1.01 13.98
N TYR A 69 9.27 -0.28 13.42
CA TYR A 69 8.85 1.04 13.90
C TYR A 69 7.55 0.99 14.71
N ARG A 70 7.18 -0.16 15.28
CA ARG A 70 5.88 -0.40 15.94
C ARG A 70 5.54 0.64 17.01
N ASP A 71 6.55 1.12 17.73
CA ASP A 71 6.36 2.10 18.82
C ASP A 71 6.02 3.49 18.27
N GLN A 72 6.37 3.77 17.01
CA GLN A 72 6.09 5.02 16.30
C GLN A 72 4.81 4.97 15.46
N VAL A 73 4.27 3.77 15.19
CA VAL A 73 3.12 3.59 14.27
C VAL A 73 1.92 4.44 14.67
N ASN A 74 1.55 4.44 15.95
CA ASN A 74 0.40 5.19 16.44
C ASN A 74 0.71 6.63 16.87
N LEU A 75 1.99 6.98 16.95
CA LEU A 75 2.42 8.28 17.47
C LEU A 75 2.78 9.26 16.34
N SER A 76 3.51 8.78 15.33
CA SER A 76 4.19 9.65 14.37
C SER A 76 4.27 9.08 12.95
N ALA A 77 3.60 7.97 12.64
CA ALA A 77 3.71 7.38 11.30
C ALA A 77 3.25 8.27 10.14
N ALA A 78 2.22 9.10 10.37
CA ALA A 78 1.72 10.02 9.34
C ALA A 78 2.56 11.30 9.27
N PHE A 79 2.95 11.91 10.40
CA PHE A 79 3.61 13.23 10.41
C PHE A 79 5.04 13.24 10.94
N GLY A 80 5.64 12.06 11.15
CA GLY A 80 7.06 11.94 11.45
C GLY A 80 7.88 12.14 10.19
N ALA A 81 9.02 12.82 10.35
CA ALA A 81 9.94 13.08 9.25
C ALA A 81 10.39 11.76 8.61
N THR A 82 10.33 11.70 7.28
CA THR A 82 10.63 10.50 6.50
C THR A 82 12.05 9.97 6.72
N GLU A 83 12.99 10.87 7.02
CA GLU A 83 14.39 10.54 7.36
C GLU A 83 14.51 9.68 8.63
N LEU A 84 13.52 9.73 9.54
CA LEU A 84 13.49 8.88 10.73
C LEU A 84 13.08 7.43 10.41
N PHE A 85 12.52 7.20 9.22
CA PHE A 85 11.99 5.90 8.79
C PHE A 85 12.61 5.45 7.46
N PRO A 86 13.95 5.31 7.37
CA PRO A 86 14.64 5.05 6.11
C PRO A 86 14.12 3.80 5.40
N LEU A 87 13.85 2.70 6.12
CA LEU A 87 13.32 1.49 5.50
C LEU A 87 11.87 1.63 5.01
N ALA A 88 11.06 2.46 5.67
CA ALA A 88 9.71 2.77 5.18
C ALA A 88 9.79 3.60 3.89
N ARG A 89 10.74 4.54 3.84
CA ARG A 89 11.04 5.33 2.63
C ARG A 89 11.54 4.44 1.50
N THR A 90 12.48 3.53 1.77
CA THR A 90 12.96 2.54 0.77
C THR A 90 11.80 1.71 0.23
N LEU A 91 10.89 1.23 1.09
CA LEU A 91 9.70 0.47 0.66
C LEU A 91 8.76 1.33 -0.21
N GLN A 92 8.59 2.61 0.12
CA GLN A 92 7.84 3.55 -0.71
C GLN A 92 8.45 3.70 -2.11
N HIS A 93 9.77 3.86 -2.22
CA HIS A 93 10.46 3.92 -3.52
C HIS A 93 10.40 2.59 -4.28
N PHE A 94 10.45 1.46 -3.58
CA PHE A 94 10.23 0.13 -4.15
C PHE A 94 8.84 0.04 -4.80
N ASN A 95 7.79 0.42 -4.08
CA ASN A 95 6.43 0.45 -4.64
C ASN A 95 6.31 1.44 -5.81
N LEU A 96 6.92 2.62 -5.71
CA LEU A 96 6.90 3.62 -6.78
C LEU A 96 7.54 3.08 -8.06
N GLY A 97 8.67 2.40 -7.96
CA GLY A 97 9.34 1.76 -9.11
C GLY A 97 8.46 0.70 -9.79
N TYR A 98 7.75 -0.10 -9.00
CA TYR A 98 6.76 -1.03 -9.53
C TYR A 98 5.60 -0.32 -10.21
N PHE A 99 5.00 0.71 -9.60
CA PHE A 99 3.89 1.44 -10.21
C PHE A 99 4.28 2.13 -11.52
N PHE A 100 5.53 2.59 -11.68
CA PHE A 100 6.01 3.08 -12.97
C PHE A 100 6.09 1.95 -14.01
N TYR A 101 6.64 0.80 -13.63
CA TYR A 101 6.68 -0.39 -14.50
C TYR A 101 5.27 -0.82 -14.91
N ASP A 102 4.36 -0.91 -13.94
CA ASP A 102 3.02 -1.42 -14.14
C ASP A 102 2.14 -0.42 -14.88
N THR A 103 2.37 0.89 -14.72
CA THR A 103 1.74 1.92 -15.57
C THR A 103 2.07 1.74 -17.04
N MET A 104 3.33 1.42 -17.39
CA MET A 104 3.67 1.11 -18.78
C MET A 104 2.93 -0.14 -19.27
N HIS A 105 2.78 -1.15 -18.41
CA HIS A 105 2.08 -2.38 -18.77
C HIS A 105 0.58 -2.16 -18.96
N VAL A 106 -0.06 -1.47 -18.02
CA VAL A 106 -1.47 -1.09 -18.06
C VAL A 106 -1.78 -0.19 -19.27
N ALA A 107 -0.89 0.72 -19.63
CA ALA A 107 -1.06 1.57 -20.81
C ALA A 107 -1.08 0.77 -22.12
N VAL A 108 -0.30 -0.31 -22.19
CA VAL A 108 -0.14 -1.13 -23.40
C VAL A 108 -1.16 -2.28 -23.46
N TRP A 109 -1.45 -2.95 -22.33
CA TRP A 109 -2.17 -4.23 -22.33
C TRP A 109 -3.46 -4.27 -21.47
N ASP A 110 -3.59 -3.51 -20.38
CA ASP A 110 -4.76 -3.57 -19.49
C ASP A 110 -5.11 -2.22 -18.87
N ARG A 111 -5.96 -1.44 -19.56
CA ARG A 111 -6.28 -0.04 -19.19
C ARG A 111 -7.15 0.10 -17.95
N PHE A 112 -7.65 -0.98 -17.36
CA PHE A 112 -8.62 -0.90 -16.27
C PHE A 112 -8.02 -0.32 -14.97
N TRP A 113 -6.73 -0.53 -14.75
CA TRP A 113 -6.04 -0.19 -13.50
C TRP A 113 -5.30 1.15 -13.51
N TYR A 114 -5.36 1.88 -14.63
CA TYR A 114 -4.59 3.12 -14.83
C TYR A 114 -4.85 4.19 -13.77
N VAL A 115 -6.13 4.39 -13.41
CA VAL A 115 -6.52 5.37 -12.39
C VAL A 115 -5.98 4.99 -11.01
N HIS A 116 -5.98 3.69 -10.68
CA HIS A 116 -5.43 3.22 -9.40
C HIS A 116 -3.93 3.52 -9.29
N HIS A 117 -3.16 3.26 -10.36
CA HIS A 117 -1.72 3.50 -10.37
C HIS A 117 -1.37 4.99 -10.32
N ILE A 118 -2.11 5.85 -11.03
CA ILE A 118 -1.93 7.31 -10.94
C ILE A 118 -2.14 7.79 -9.51
N VAL A 119 -3.22 7.35 -8.86
CA VAL A 119 -3.51 7.76 -7.47
C VAL A 119 -2.43 7.26 -6.52
N ALA A 120 -1.93 6.03 -6.70
CA ALA A 120 -0.84 5.50 -5.90
C ALA A 120 0.46 6.30 -6.07
N ILE A 121 0.86 6.57 -7.32
CA ILE A 121 2.04 7.41 -7.65
C ILE A 121 1.88 8.80 -7.04
N ALA A 122 0.71 9.44 -7.18
CA ALA A 122 0.43 10.75 -6.60
C ALA A 122 0.55 10.71 -5.07
N GLY A 123 0.04 9.65 -4.41
CA GLY A 123 0.17 9.48 -2.97
C GLY A 123 1.63 9.37 -2.49
N PHE A 124 2.46 8.56 -3.15
CA PHE A 124 3.88 8.45 -2.82
C PHE A 124 4.66 9.73 -3.14
N ALA A 125 4.39 10.37 -4.29
CA ALA A 125 5.01 11.64 -4.63
C ALA A 125 4.64 12.75 -3.63
N THR A 126 3.39 12.78 -3.18
CA THR A 126 2.92 13.70 -2.13
C THR A 126 3.69 13.47 -0.83
N SER A 127 3.95 12.21 -0.46
CA SER A 127 4.79 11.87 0.69
C SER A 127 6.23 12.37 0.55
N GLU A 128 6.88 12.18 -0.60
CA GLU A 128 8.24 12.70 -0.83
C GLU A 128 8.27 14.23 -0.78
N ILE A 129 7.32 14.92 -1.41
CA ILE A 129 7.24 16.39 -1.41
C ILE A 129 6.98 16.92 0.01
N ALA A 130 6.14 16.24 0.79
CA ALA A 130 5.83 16.65 2.15
C ALA A 130 6.92 16.31 3.16
N GLY A 131 7.84 15.40 2.82
CA GLY A 131 8.84 14.87 3.76
C GLY A 131 8.25 14.02 4.89
N VAL A 132 7.00 13.59 4.77
CA VAL A 132 6.24 12.82 5.80
C VAL A 132 5.44 11.69 5.14
N PHE A 133 4.69 10.90 5.91
CA PHE A 133 3.88 9.74 5.48
C PHE A 133 4.62 8.45 5.12
N ALA A 134 5.95 8.40 5.07
CA ALA A 134 6.65 7.18 4.65
C ALA A 134 6.29 5.95 5.49
N LEU A 135 6.24 6.07 6.82
CA LEU A 135 5.83 4.98 7.70
C LEU A 135 4.34 4.64 7.54
N ALA A 136 3.47 5.64 7.41
CA ALA A 136 2.05 5.42 7.14
C ALA A 136 1.82 4.67 5.82
N ASN A 137 2.59 5.00 4.78
CA ASN A 137 2.60 4.30 3.50
C ASN A 137 3.11 2.86 3.63
N GLY A 138 4.13 2.62 4.44
CA GLY A 138 4.60 1.27 4.76
C GLY A 138 3.53 0.41 5.46
N VAL A 139 2.79 0.99 6.41
CA VAL A 139 1.66 0.32 7.08
C VAL A 139 0.51 0.07 6.10
N ASN A 140 0.14 1.06 5.30
CA ASN A 140 -0.88 0.91 4.26
C ASN A 140 -0.52 -0.22 3.28
N THR A 141 0.75 -0.28 2.86
CA THR A 141 1.27 -1.27 1.90
C THR A 141 0.95 -2.69 2.34
N TRP A 142 1.40 -3.16 3.50
CA TRP A 142 1.19 -4.57 3.83
C TRP A 142 -0.29 -4.92 4.02
N ILE A 143 -1.12 -3.97 4.50
CA ILE A 143 -2.57 -4.17 4.64
C ILE A 143 -3.24 -4.28 3.27
N THR A 144 -2.83 -3.46 2.30
CA THR A 144 -3.35 -3.55 0.93
C THR A 144 -2.88 -4.82 0.24
N GLU A 145 -1.59 -5.16 0.40
CA GLU A 145 -0.97 -6.28 -0.30
C GLU A 145 -1.45 -7.65 0.18
N LEU A 146 -1.74 -7.78 1.47
CA LEU A 146 -2.41 -8.97 1.99
C LEU A 146 -3.73 -9.21 1.25
N GLY A 147 -4.52 -8.17 1.00
CA GLY A 147 -5.77 -8.26 0.24
C GLY A 147 -5.54 -8.72 -1.21
N SER A 148 -4.54 -8.15 -1.89
CA SER A 148 -4.16 -8.50 -3.26
C SER A 148 -3.73 -9.96 -3.37
N ILE A 149 -2.86 -10.44 -2.47
CA ILE A 149 -2.39 -11.83 -2.46
C ILE A 149 -3.56 -12.79 -2.24
N MET A 150 -4.43 -12.51 -1.26
CA MET A 150 -5.59 -13.38 -0.99
C MET A 150 -6.54 -13.46 -2.19
N TYR A 151 -6.77 -12.34 -2.88
CA TYR A 151 -7.59 -12.31 -4.09
C TYR A 151 -6.94 -13.12 -5.22
N GLN A 152 -5.64 -12.97 -5.43
CA GLN A 152 -4.90 -13.74 -6.45
C GLN A 152 -4.90 -15.24 -6.16
N VAL A 153 -4.69 -15.66 -4.91
CA VAL A 153 -4.79 -17.07 -4.50
C VAL A 153 -6.17 -17.63 -4.80
N HIS A 154 -7.25 -16.86 -4.53
CA HIS A 154 -8.60 -17.26 -4.92
C HIS A 154 -8.75 -17.41 -6.44
N LEU A 155 -8.23 -16.48 -7.23
CA LEU A 155 -8.29 -16.54 -8.69
C LEU A 155 -7.53 -17.75 -9.28
N LEU A 156 -6.50 -18.26 -8.59
CA LEU A 156 -5.74 -19.43 -9.00
C LEU A 156 -6.47 -20.75 -8.68
N VAL A 157 -6.98 -20.91 -7.45
CA VAL A 157 -7.60 -22.18 -7.01
C VAL A 157 -9.08 -22.29 -7.42
N LYS A 158 -9.79 -21.16 -7.49
CA LYS A 158 -11.21 -21.04 -7.87
C LYS A 158 -12.17 -21.99 -7.14
N SER A 159 -11.93 -22.28 -5.87
CA SER A 159 -12.83 -23.11 -5.04
C SER A 159 -13.69 -22.28 -4.09
N ARG A 160 -14.83 -22.83 -3.65
CA ARG A 160 -15.67 -22.19 -2.62
C ARG A 160 -14.90 -21.96 -1.33
N ALA A 161 -14.08 -22.92 -0.90
CA ALA A 161 -13.23 -22.80 0.28
C ALA A 161 -12.22 -21.66 0.13
N SER A 162 -11.54 -21.55 -1.02
CA SER A 162 -10.61 -20.45 -1.30
C SER A 162 -11.30 -19.09 -1.29
N TYR A 163 -12.53 -19.01 -1.81
CA TYR A 163 -13.31 -17.77 -1.80
C TYR A 163 -13.73 -17.38 -0.37
N THR A 164 -14.22 -18.33 0.42
CA THR A 164 -14.56 -18.09 1.83
C THR A 164 -13.33 -17.62 2.62
N PHE A 165 -12.18 -18.28 2.44
CA PHE A 165 -10.93 -17.88 3.08
C PHE A 165 -10.49 -16.47 2.67
N PHE A 166 -10.53 -16.15 1.37
CA PHE A 166 -10.28 -14.80 0.87
C PHE A 166 -11.19 -13.78 1.55
N VAL A 167 -12.50 -14.01 1.59
CA VAL A 167 -13.43 -13.04 2.19
C VAL A 167 -13.14 -12.84 3.68
N LEU A 168 -12.86 -13.91 4.44
CA LEU A 168 -12.53 -13.82 5.85
C LEU A 168 -11.24 -13.02 6.09
N MET A 169 -10.15 -13.40 5.42
CA MET A 169 -8.85 -12.72 5.56
C MET A 169 -8.91 -11.27 5.09
N TYR A 170 -9.60 -11.01 3.99
CA TYR A 170 -9.83 -9.66 3.49
C TYR A 170 -10.61 -8.83 4.52
N THR A 171 -11.71 -9.35 5.07
CA THR A 171 -12.49 -8.66 6.10
C THR A 171 -11.65 -8.36 7.34
N LEU A 172 -10.87 -9.32 7.85
CA LEU A 172 -9.97 -9.10 8.99
C LEU A 172 -8.93 -8.01 8.70
N SER A 173 -8.31 -8.04 7.51
CA SER A 173 -7.38 -6.99 7.09
C SER A 173 -8.04 -5.61 7.05
N ARG A 174 -9.34 -5.53 6.69
CA ARG A 174 -10.08 -4.25 6.64
C ARG A 174 -10.56 -3.77 8.00
N VAL A 175 -10.83 -4.68 8.94
CA VAL A 175 -11.04 -4.29 10.35
C VAL A 175 -9.77 -3.65 10.91
N TYR A 176 -8.62 -4.26 10.66
CA TYR A 176 -7.34 -3.65 11.04
C TYR A 176 -7.11 -2.32 10.31
N PHE A 177 -7.41 -2.25 9.00
CA PHE A 177 -7.34 -1.01 8.24
C PHE A 177 -8.22 0.10 8.80
N ALA A 178 -9.41 -0.23 9.33
CA ALA A 178 -10.30 0.74 9.96
C ALA A 178 -9.70 1.30 11.27
N TYR A 179 -9.16 0.42 12.12
CA TYR A 179 -8.40 0.84 13.30
C TYR A 179 -7.21 1.74 12.92
N TRP A 180 -6.44 1.32 11.93
CA TRP A 180 -5.32 2.09 11.41
C TRP A 180 -5.76 3.45 10.85
N SER A 181 -6.89 3.50 10.14
CA SER A 181 -7.45 4.76 9.63
C SER A 181 -7.78 5.74 10.75
N ILE A 182 -8.31 5.25 11.87
CA ILE A 182 -8.55 6.09 13.06
C ILE A 182 -7.23 6.67 13.56
N SER A 183 -6.17 5.86 13.65
CA SER A 183 -4.84 6.32 14.08
C SER A 183 -4.29 7.44 13.18
N VAL A 184 -4.35 7.26 11.85
CA VAL A 184 -3.92 8.29 10.89
C VAL A 184 -4.76 9.56 11.01
N LEU A 185 -6.08 9.44 11.17
CA LEU A 185 -6.97 10.59 11.34
C LEU A 185 -6.73 11.32 12.65
N THR A 186 -6.44 10.60 13.75
CA THR A 186 -6.04 11.22 15.01
C THR A 186 -4.72 11.98 14.85
N GLN A 187 -3.73 11.39 14.17
CA GLN A 187 -2.46 12.08 13.89
C GLN A 187 -2.66 13.32 13.02
N ALA A 188 -3.55 13.28 12.01
CA ALA A 188 -3.88 14.42 11.16
C ALA A 188 -4.63 15.51 11.93
N TRP A 189 -5.53 15.12 12.83
CA TRP A 189 -6.22 16.04 13.72
C TRP A 189 -5.25 16.74 14.67
N THR A 190 -4.35 15.99 15.31
CA THR A 190 -3.30 16.53 16.19
C THR A 190 -2.39 17.47 15.42
N ALA A 191 -2.00 17.11 14.20
CA ALA A 191 -1.21 17.96 13.30
C ALA A 191 -1.90 19.31 13.05
N LEU A 192 -3.20 19.32 12.75
CA LEU A 192 -3.95 20.57 12.52
C LEU A 192 -4.05 21.48 13.77
N HIS A 193 -3.88 20.92 14.96
CA HIS A 193 -4.00 21.64 16.23
C HIS A 193 -2.64 21.92 16.91
N ASP A 194 -1.53 21.49 16.30
CA ASP A 194 -0.19 21.82 16.78
C ASP A 194 0.15 23.25 16.35
N PRO A 195 0.43 24.21 17.24
CA PRO A 195 0.70 25.61 16.88
C PRO A 195 1.85 25.81 15.87
N GLU A 196 2.77 24.85 15.75
CA GLU A 196 3.95 24.93 14.88
C GLU A 196 3.83 24.08 13.61
N TRP A 197 2.65 23.53 13.32
CA TRP A 197 2.48 22.51 12.29
C TRP A 197 2.89 22.96 10.88
N GLY A 198 2.54 24.19 10.49
CA GLY A 198 2.88 24.76 9.18
C GLY A 198 4.37 25.09 8.99
N VAL A 199 5.17 24.98 10.06
CA VAL A 199 6.64 25.10 10.01
C VAL A 199 7.28 23.71 9.79
N ARG A 200 6.64 22.64 10.27
CA ARG A 200 7.21 21.28 10.27
C ARG A 200 6.91 20.50 8.99
N TYR A 201 5.79 20.77 8.35
CA TYR A 201 5.40 20.16 7.08
C TYR A 201 4.45 21.09 6.31
N PRO A 202 4.23 20.84 5.00
CA PRO A 202 3.33 21.69 4.22
C PRO A 202 1.92 21.76 4.81
N ILE A 203 1.31 22.95 4.74
CA ILE A 203 -0.02 23.23 5.31
C ILE A 203 -1.12 22.32 4.72
N TRP A 204 -0.93 21.81 3.51
CA TRP A 204 -1.88 20.89 2.87
C TRP A 204 -1.74 19.44 3.36
N ALA A 205 -0.64 19.07 4.02
CA ALA A 205 -0.29 17.67 4.32
C ALA A 205 -1.36 16.97 5.20
N PRO A 206 -1.90 17.58 6.27
CA PRO A 206 -2.94 16.94 7.06
C PRO A 206 -4.25 16.69 6.30
N PHE A 207 -4.61 17.60 5.39
CA PHE A 207 -5.78 17.45 4.54
C PHE A 207 -5.60 16.30 3.54
N CYS A 208 -4.41 16.16 2.95
CA CYS A 208 -4.07 15.03 2.09
C CYS A 208 -4.12 13.70 2.85
N ALA A 209 -3.49 13.61 4.02
CA ALA A 209 -3.51 12.41 4.85
C ALA A 209 -4.95 11.98 5.19
N GLY A 210 -5.77 12.93 5.68
CA GLY A 210 -7.15 12.66 6.05
C GLY A 210 -8.03 12.26 4.87
N SER A 211 -7.98 13.03 3.78
CA SER A 211 -8.82 12.77 2.59
C SER A 211 -8.46 11.46 1.90
N LEU A 212 -7.16 11.14 1.76
CA LEU A 212 -6.71 9.87 1.19
C LEU A 212 -7.12 8.70 2.10
N GLN A 213 -6.93 8.81 3.41
CA GLN A 213 -7.28 7.73 4.34
C GLN A 213 -8.79 7.45 4.37
N VAL A 214 -9.62 8.50 4.39
CA VAL A 214 -11.09 8.37 4.30
C VAL A 214 -11.51 7.74 2.97
N SER A 215 -10.91 8.18 1.86
CA SER A 215 -11.21 7.64 0.53
C SER A 215 -10.86 6.15 0.46
N LEU A 216 -9.69 5.77 0.96
CA LEU A 216 -9.26 4.38 1.04
C LEU A 216 -10.21 3.55 1.91
N LEU A 217 -10.60 4.07 3.08
CA LEU A 217 -11.54 3.38 3.98
C LEU A 217 -12.90 3.15 3.30
N GLY A 218 -13.42 4.16 2.59
CA GLY A 218 -14.68 4.06 1.85
C GLY A 218 -14.63 3.00 0.76
N ILE A 219 -13.62 3.05 -0.11
CA ILE A 219 -13.44 2.09 -1.21
C ILE A 219 -13.31 0.66 -0.65
N ASN A 220 -12.48 0.48 0.37
CA ASN A 220 -12.25 -0.84 0.96
C ASN A 220 -13.48 -1.40 1.67
N SER A 221 -14.26 -0.55 2.34
CA SER A 221 -15.51 -0.94 3.01
C SER A 221 -16.57 -1.38 1.99
N MET A 222 -16.74 -0.63 0.89
CA MET A 222 -17.65 -1.01 -0.19
C MET A 222 -17.28 -2.37 -0.80
N PHE A 223 -15.98 -2.59 -1.02
CA PHE A 223 -15.49 -3.86 -1.56
C PHE A 223 -15.70 -5.03 -0.58
N ALA A 224 -15.38 -4.84 0.71
CA ALA A 224 -15.64 -5.85 1.74
C ALA A 224 -17.14 -6.22 1.82
N LEU A 225 -18.03 -5.22 1.82
CA LEU A 225 -19.48 -5.42 1.83
C LEU A 225 -19.96 -6.18 0.59
N LYS A 226 -19.45 -5.85 -0.60
CA LYS A 226 -19.78 -6.56 -1.85
C LYS A 226 -19.44 -8.05 -1.74
N HIS A 227 -18.28 -8.38 -1.20
CA HIS A 227 -17.81 -9.76 -1.09
C HIS A 227 -18.51 -10.55 0.02
N LEU A 228 -18.79 -9.92 1.16
CA LEU A 228 -19.61 -10.51 2.24
C LEU A 228 -21.04 -10.80 1.75
N LYS A 229 -21.68 -9.85 1.05
CA LYS A 229 -23.01 -10.08 0.45
C LYS A 229 -23.00 -11.23 -0.55
N LYS A 230 -21.96 -11.33 -1.40
CA LYS A 230 -21.80 -12.43 -2.36
C LYS A 230 -21.62 -13.77 -1.65
N LEU A 231 -20.82 -13.82 -0.58
CA LEU A 231 -20.63 -15.01 0.23
C LEU A 231 -21.95 -15.45 0.90
N GLY A 232 -22.67 -14.51 1.53
CA GLY A 232 -23.98 -14.79 2.15
C GLY A 232 -24.99 -15.36 1.17
N LYS A 233 -25.07 -14.82 -0.05
CA LYS A 233 -25.93 -15.36 -1.12
C LYS A 233 -25.56 -16.79 -1.53
N GLN A 234 -24.27 -17.11 -1.62
CA GLN A 234 -23.82 -18.47 -1.96
C GLN A 234 -24.27 -19.49 -0.90
N TYR A 235 -24.15 -19.17 0.39
CA TYR A 235 -24.59 -20.06 1.47
C TYR A 235 -26.11 -20.13 1.62
N ALA A 236 -26.83 -19.01 1.46
CA ALA A 236 -28.29 -18.99 1.49
C ALA A 236 -28.92 -19.78 0.31
N GLY A 237 -28.32 -19.71 -0.88
CA GLY A 237 -28.77 -20.47 -2.05
C GLY A 237 -28.46 -21.97 -1.99
N THR A 238 -27.50 -22.41 -1.15
CA THR A 238 -27.21 -23.84 -0.94
C THR A 238 -28.34 -24.49 -0.12
N LYS A 239 -28.82 -23.80 0.93
CA LYS A 239 -29.94 -24.27 1.76
C LYS A 239 -31.25 -24.48 1.01
N LYS A 240 -31.47 -23.78 -0.11
CA LYS A 240 -32.68 -23.93 -0.94
C LYS A 240 -32.66 -25.15 -1.87
N LYS A 241 -31.52 -25.83 -2.05
CA LYS A 241 -31.39 -27.01 -2.92
C LYS A 241 -31.38 -28.34 -2.15
N GLU A 242 -31.38 -28.28 -0.83
CA GLU A 242 -31.35 -29.45 0.07
C GLU A 242 -32.72 -29.70 0.74
N HIS A 243 -33.74 -28.93 0.36
CA HIS A 243 -35.16 -29.12 0.69
C HIS A 243 -35.95 -29.32 -0.59
#